data_AF-A0A969Y280-F1
#
_entry.id   AF-A0A969Y280-F1
#
_cell.length_a   1.000
_cell.length_b   1.000
_cell.length_c   1.000
_cell.angle_alpha   90.00
_cell.angle_beta   90.00
_cell.angle_gamma   90.00
#
_symmetry.space_group_name_H-M   'P 1'
#
loop_
_entity.id
_entity.type
_entity.pdbx_description
1 polymer ?
#
loop_
_entity_poly.entity_id
_entity_poly.type
_entity_poly.pdbx_seq_one_letter_code
_entity_poly.pdbx_strand_id
1 'polypeptide(L)'
;PDCLSQFNYVDWLAQTYTEAGIHVTREVRGLRMPTLVPPGLLVALIVLEAKLVRASGVNSINVAYAPCGHLLQDVAALTVLADIAHDLPAPVVCLPWSGGSLLGVRSTSTAAAWTALTAAIGDAHHAEVIMVDKDRALEPEKITKLLELASGVGALASDQKTAIMAAASQEQELIREEADSIINRVLELGQGQVAMGLERALTDGSLDIPLAAAGLCRGQVLSARDATGAIRFLDSGNLPLPKEIKEWHRQQLAERAYAEGRQLGVSMAIDDIYAFSKGTLVGRK
;
A
#
# COMPACT_ATOMS: atom_id res chain seq x y z
N PRO A 1 9.36 11.72 -18.93
CA PRO A 1 8.99 10.54 -19.74
C PRO A 1 7.48 10.40 -19.80
N ASP A 2 6.90 10.12 -20.96
CA ASP A 2 5.45 9.92 -21.10
C ASP A 2 5.05 8.50 -20.65
N CYS A 3 5.02 8.32 -19.33
CA CYS A 3 4.70 7.03 -18.72
C CYS A 3 3.23 6.63 -18.96
N LEU A 4 2.31 7.60 -19.03
CA LEU A 4 0.89 7.33 -19.25
C LEU A 4 0.66 6.72 -20.62
N SER A 5 1.25 7.27 -21.69
CA SER A 5 1.12 6.68 -23.03
C SER A 5 1.74 5.29 -23.13
N GLN A 6 2.86 5.04 -22.43
CA GLN A 6 3.48 3.72 -22.40
C GLN A 6 2.58 2.68 -21.74
N PHE A 7 1.95 3.01 -20.61
CA PHE A 7 1.05 2.09 -19.92
C PHE A 7 -0.29 1.95 -20.65
N ASN A 8 -0.81 3.01 -21.27
CA ASN A 8 -1.98 2.91 -22.16
C ASN A 8 -1.74 1.91 -23.30
N TYR A 9 -0.54 1.87 -23.88
CA TYR A 9 -0.20 0.85 -24.88
C TYR A 9 -0.23 -0.58 -24.31
N VAL A 10 0.28 -0.77 -23.09
CA VAL A 10 0.24 -2.08 -22.40
C VAL A 10 -1.21 -2.51 -22.14
N ASP A 11 -2.06 -1.60 -21.69
CA ASP A 11 -3.46 -1.88 -21.40
C ASP A 11 -4.26 -2.13 -22.70
N TRP A 12 -4.01 -1.35 -23.75
CA TRP A 12 -4.57 -1.60 -25.09
C TRP A 12 -4.18 -2.98 -25.61
N LEU A 13 -2.93 -3.41 -25.41
CA LEU A 13 -2.48 -4.73 -25.84
C LEU A 13 -3.18 -5.84 -25.06
N ALA A 14 -3.34 -5.68 -23.74
CA ALA A 14 -4.07 -6.63 -22.91
C ALA A 14 -5.54 -6.78 -23.34
N GLN A 15 -6.19 -5.65 -23.67
CA GLN A 15 -7.55 -5.64 -24.20
C GLN A 15 -7.63 -6.31 -25.57
N THR A 16 -6.68 -6.02 -26.47
CA THR A 16 -6.61 -6.62 -27.82
C THR A 16 -6.50 -8.15 -27.75
N TYR A 17 -5.67 -8.67 -26.85
CA TYR A 17 -5.58 -10.12 -26.63
C TYR A 17 -6.87 -10.71 -26.07
N THR A 18 -7.51 -10.00 -25.14
CA THR A 18 -8.78 -10.42 -24.54
C THR A 18 -9.88 -10.50 -25.60
N GLU A 19 -9.96 -9.54 -26.52
CA GLU A 19 -10.88 -9.55 -27.67
C GLU A 19 -10.60 -10.69 -28.66
N ALA A 20 -9.33 -11.11 -28.77
CA ALA A 20 -8.93 -12.28 -29.55
C ALA A 20 -9.19 -13.62 -28.82
N GLY A 21 -9.82 -13.61 -27.64
CA GLY A 21 -10.14 -14.79 -26.84
C GLY A 21 -9.02 -15.25 -25.90
N ILE A 22 -7.92 -14.51 -25.78
CA ILE A 22 -6.83 -14.77 -24.83
C ILE A 22 -7.01 -13.84 -23.63
N HIS A 23 -7.59 -14.36 -22.56
CA HIS A 23 -7.88 -13.55 -21.37
C HIS A 23 -6.58 -13.06 -20.69
N VAL A 24 -6.40 -11.74 -20.63
CA VAL A 24 -5.25 -11.10 -19.96
C VAL A 24 -5.74 -10.27 -18.76
N THR A 25 -5.20 -10.55 -17.58
CA THR A 25 -5.47 -9.77 -16.36
C THR A 25 -4.38 -8.73 -16.14
N ARG A 26 -4.76 -7.50 -15.81
CA ARG A 26 -3.85 -6.44 -15.39
C ARG A 26 -3.85 -6.35 -13.86
N GLU A 27 -2.72 -6.61 -13.24
CA GLU A 27 -2.54 -6.34 -11.82
C GLU A 27 -1.93 -4.95 -11.61
N VAL A 28 -2.63 -4.12 -10.84
CA VAL A 28 -2.20 -2.78 -10.44
C VAL A 28 -1.82 -2.77 -8.96
N ARG A 29 -0.80 -1.99 -8.60
CA ARG A 29 -0.24 -2.03 -7.23
C ARG A 29 0.17 -0.66 -6.69
N GLY A 30 -0.08 0.41 -7.43
CA GLY A 30 0.32 1.78 -7.09
C GLY A 30 1.84 1.93 -7.10
N LEU A 31 2.50 1.53 -6.00
CA LEU A 31 3.94 1.64 -5.82
C LEU A 31 4.59 0.27 -5.66
N ARG A 32 5.66 0.01 -6.42
CA ARG A 32 6.42 -1.24 -6.33
C ARG A 32 7.11 -1.44 -4.98
N MET A 33 7.56 -0.36 -4.35
CA MET A 33 8.28 -0.40 -3.07
C MET A 33 7.79 0.74 -2.17
N PRO A 34 6.66 0.57 -1.46
CA PRO A 34 6.14 1.60 -0.56
C PRO A 34 6.97 1.65 0.73
N THR A 35 8.06 2.44 0.74
CA THR A 35 8.84 2.65 1.96
C THR A 35 8.20 3.76 2.79
N LEU A 36 7.61 3.39 3.93
CA LEU A 36 6.88 4.30 4.82
C LEU A 36 5.74 5.05 4.13
N VAL A 37 5.11 4.51 3.08
CA VAL A 37 3.97 5.19 2.44
C VAL A 37 2.74 5.02 3.34
N PRO A 38 2.06 6.10 3.77
CA PRO A 38 0.82 5.98 4.53
C PRO A 38 -0.26 5.21 3.75
N PRO A 39 -1.06 4.33 4.39
CA PRO A 39 -1.94 3.43 3.66
C PRO A 39 -3.01 4.14 2.83
N GLY A 40 -3.63 5.23 3.30
CA GLY A 40 -4.64 5.96 2.52
C GLY A 40 -4.08 6.51 1.20
N LEU A 41 -2.83 6.98 1.20
CA LEU A 41 -2.14 7.39 -0.03
C LEU A 41 -1.87 6.19 -0.95
N LEU A 42 -1.42 5.05 -0.42
CA LEU A 42 -1.18 3.86 -1.23
C LEU A 42 -2.48 3.30 -1.84
N VAL A 43 -3.56 3.24 -1.06
CA VAL A 43 -4.90 2.85 -1.53
C VAL A 43 -5.37 3.79 -2.65
N ALA A 44 -5.25 5.10 -2.46
CA ALA A 44 -5.59 6.07 -3.50
C ALA A 44 -4.81 5.83 -4.80
N LEU A 45 -3.50 5.61 -4.72
CA LEU A 45 -2.66 5.33 -5.89
C LEU A 45 -3.09 4.04 -6.63
N ILE A 46 -3.38 2.96 -5.89
CA ILE A 46 -3.85 1.69 -6.47
C ILE A 46 -5.18 1.90 -7.20
N VAL A 47 -6.13 2.61 -6.57
CA VAL A 47 -7.47 2.86 -7.17
C VAL A 47 -7.37 3.76 -8.39
N LEU A 48 -6.54 4.80 -8.35
CA LEU A 48 -6.31 5.68 -9.50
C LEU A 48 -5.68 4.92 -10.68
N GLU A 49 -4.70 4.05 -10.42
CA GLU A 49 -4.12 3.16 -11.44
C GLU A 49 -5.18 2.20 -12.00
N ALA A 50 -6.01 1.58 -11.15
CA ALA A 50 -7.09 0.71 -11.57
C ALA A 50 -8.11 1.42 -12.48
N LYS A 51 -8.47 2.68 -12.16
CA LYS A 51 -9.36 3.51 -12.97
C LYS A 51 -8.74 3.86 -14.33
N LEU A 52 -7.43 4.09 -14.41
CA LEU A 52 -6.73 4.29 -15.69
C LEU A 52 -6.81 3.02 -16.56
N VAL A 53 -6.48 1.86 -15.99
CA VAL A 53 -6.54 0.58 -16.70
C VAL A 53 -7.96 0.29 -17.20
N ARG A 54 -8.97 0.56 -16.36
CA ARG A 54 -10.38 0.43 -16.74
C ARG A 54 -10.78 1.38 -17.88
N ALA A 55 -10.30 2.62 -17.87
CA ALA A 55 -10.56 3.60 -18.92
C ALA A 55 -9.98 3.18 -20.29
N SER A 56 -8.93 2.35 -20.29
CA SER A 56 -8.35 1.72 -21.49
C SER A 56 -9.16 0.52 -22.00
N GLY A 57 -10.30 0.20 -21.38
CA GLY A 57 -11.21 -0.87 -21.80
C GLY A 57 -10.94 -2.24 -21.14
N VAL A 58 -9.87 -2.37 -20.35
CA VAL A 58 -9.52 -3.62 -19.68
C VAL A 58 -10.53 -3.94 -18.57
N ASN A 59 -11.15 -5.12 -18.67
CA ASN A 59 -12.15 -5.55 -17.70
C ASN A 59 -11.60 -6.43 -16.58
N SER A 60 -10.55 -7.20 -16.84
CA SER A 60 -9.92 -8.07 -15.84
C SER A 60 -8.78 -7.34 -15.15
N ILE A 61 -9.03 -6.89 -13.93
CA ILE A 61 -8.10 -6.12 -13.11
C ILE A 61 -7.95 -6.81 -11.76
N ASN A 62 -6.73 -6.91 -11.25
CA ASN A 62 -6.45 -7.22 -9.84
C ASN A 62 -5.89 -5.95 -9.18
N VAL A 63 -6.34 -5.64 -7.97
CA VAL A 63 -5.77 -4.55 -7.17
C VAL A 63 -4.90 -5.16 -6.07
N ALA A 64 -3.66 -4.71 -5.95
CA ALA A 64 -2.68 -5.35 -5.08
C ALA A 64 -2.10 -4.38 -4.06
N TYR A 65 -2.09 -4.76 -2.78
CA TYR A 65 -1.60 -3.96 -1.67
C TYR A 65 -0.43 -4.67 -0.98
N ALA A 66 0.63 -3.92 -0.68
CA ALA A 66 1.79 -4.43 0.05
C ALA A 66 1.73 -4.00 1.53
N PRO A 67 1.61 -4.93 2.47
CA PRO A 67 1.64 -4.64 3.90
C PRO A 67 2.91 -3.91 4.32
N CYS A 68 2.79 -3.07 5.34
CA CYS A 68 3.87 -2.26 5.90
C CYS A 68 4.33 -2.73 7.29
N GLY A 69 3.61 -3.66 7.92
CA GLY A 69 4.01 -4.40 9.12
C GLY A 69 3.21 -4.11 10.38
N HIS A 70 2.21 -3.22 10.35
CA HIS A 70 1.32 -2.99 11.49
C HIS A 70 -0.02 -3.67 11.21
N LEU A 71 -0.32 -4.77 11.91
CA LEU A 71 -1.40 -5.69 11.55
C LEU A 71 -2.76 -4.99 11.38
N LEU A 72 -3.21 -4.21 12.39
CA LEU A 72 -4.51 -3.53 12.33
C LEU A 72 -4.59 -2.53 11.18
N GLN A 73 -3.46 -1.90 10.83
CA GLN A 73 -3.40 -0.93 9.75
C GLN A 73 -3.39 -1.61 8.39
N ASP A 74 -2.66 -2.71 8.24
CA ASP A 74 -2.58 -3.44 6.98
C ASP A 74 -3.90 -4.16 6.66
N VAL A 75 -4.59 -4.73 7.66
CA VAL A 75 -5.93 -5.33 7.43
C VAL A 75 -6.97 -4.27 7.13
N ALA A 76 -6.92 -3.11 7.82
CA ALA A 76 -7.78 -1.97 7.51
C ALA A 76 -7.58 -1.49 6.06
N ALA A 77 -6.33 -1.37 5.62
CA ALA A 77 -6.01 -0.92 4.27
C ALA A 77 -6.51 -1.89 3.18
N LEU A 78 -6.36 -3.20 3.38
CA LEU A 78 -6.87 -4.19 2.43
C LEU A 78 -8.41 -4.16 2.34
N THR A 79 -9.10 -4.08 3.47
CA THR A 79 -10.57 -3.98 3.48
C THR A 79 -11.05 -2.69 2.83
N VAL A 80 -10.45 -1.55 3.15
CA VAL A 80 -10.79 -0.27 2.50
C VAL A 80 -10.51 -0.32 1.00
N LEU A 81 -9.40 -0.94 0.57
CA LEU A 81 -9.13 -1.15 -0.84
C LEU A 81 -10.21 -2.01 -1.51
N ALA A 82 -10.62 -3.12 -0.87
CA ALA A 82 -11.68 -3.98 -1.37
C ALA A 82 -13.00 -3.22 -1.56
N ASP A 83 -13.35 -2.39 -0.58
CA ASP A 83 -14.59 -1.62 -0.59
C ASP A 83 -14.58 -0.51 -1.65
N ILE A 84 -13.49 0.28 -1.74
CA ILE A 84 -13.38 1.37 -2.73
C ILE A 84 -13.28 0.80 -4.15
N ALA A 85 -12.58 -0.34 -4.31
CA ALA A 85 -12.48 -1.03 -5.59
C ALA A 85 -13.77 -1.78 -5.97
N HIS A 86 -14.84 -1.76 -5.17
CA HIS A 86 -16.08 -2.47 -5.51
C HIS A 86 -16.67 -2.06 -6.87
N ASP A 87 -16.56 -0.78 -7.23
CA ASP A 87 -16.98 -0.25 -8.55
C ASP A 87 -16.10 -0.75 -9.71
N LEU A 88 -14.97 -1.39 -9.39
CA LEU A 88 -14.01 -1.98 -10.31
C LEU A 88 -13.88 -3.44 -9.93
N PRO A 89 -14.82 -4.35 -10.28
CA PRO A 89 -14.89 -5.73 -9.76
C PRO A 89 -13.58 -6.48 -9.98
N ALA A 90 -12.68 -6.36 -9.00
CA ALA A 90 -11.26 -6.66 -9.09
C ALA A 90 -10.88 -7.40 -7.81
N PRO A 91 -10.37 -8.63 -7.91
CA PRO A 91 -9.82 -9.34 -6.77
C PRO A 91 -8.73 -8.51 -6.09
N VAL A 92 -8.75 -8.52 -4.76
CA VAL A 92 -7.70 -7.92 -3.94
C VAL A 92 -6.59 -8.93 -3.71
N VAL A 93 -5.35 -8.55 -4.03
CA VAL A 93 -4.14 -9.35 -3.85
C VAL A 93 -3.30 -8.75 -2.72
N CYS A 94 -3.00 -9.54 -1.70
CA CYS A 94 -2.04 -9.18 -0.67
C CYS A 94 -0.63 -9.54 -1.15
N LEU A 95 0.16 -8.52 -1.48
CA LEU A 95 1.55 -8.67 -1.91
C LEU A 95 2.44 -9.01 -0.71
N PRO A 96 3.64 -9.58 -0.94
CA PRO A 96 4.53 -9.90 0.15
C PRO A 96 4.87 -8.67 0.98
N TRP A 97 4.85 -8.81 2.30
CA TRP A 97 5.21 -7.74 3.23
C TRP A 97 6.53 -7.06 2.85
N SER A 98 6.47 -5.74 2.65
CA SER A 98 7.55 -4.91 2.12
C SER A 98 8.83 -4.91 2.98
N GLY A 99 8.71 -5.14 4.29
CA GLY A 99 9.84 -5.23 5.21
C GLY A 99 10.66 -6.52 5.07
N GLY A 100 10.13 -7.54 4.40
CA GLY A 100 10.81 -8.83 4.23
C GLY A 100 12.19 -8.70 3.60
N SER A 101 12.31 -7.96 2.49
CA SER A 101 13.59 -7.77 1.79
C SER A 101 14.65 -7.06 2.65
N LEU A 102 14.22 -6.29 3.65
CA LEU A 102 15.07 -5.48 4.54
C LEU A 102 15.55 -6.25 5.79
N LEU A 103 15.05 -7.47 6.05
CA LEU A 103 15.40 -8.30 7.22
C LEU A 103 16.53 -9.32 7.00
N GLY A 104 17.06 -9.48 5.79
CA GLY A 104 18.07 -10.51 5.50
C GLY A 104 17.52 -11.95 5.56
N VAL A 105 18.35 -12.97 5.84
CA VAL A 105 18.03 -14.42 5.65
C VAL A 105 16.78 -14.92 6.42
N ARG A 106 16.34 -14.21 7.45
CA ARG A 106 15.08 -14.48 8.18
C ARG A 106 13.81 -14.07 7.40
N SER A 107 13.97 -13.47 6.23
CA SER A 107 12.93 -12.70 5.53
C SER A 107 11.77 -13.51 4.97
N THR A 108 12.04 -14.60 4.24
CA THR A 108 11.03 -15.19 3.33
C THR A 108 9.90 -15.89 4.07
N SER A 109 10.18 -16.69 5.11
CA SER A 109 9.15 -17.35 5.92
C SER A 109 8.36 -16.36 6.78
N THR A 110 9.03 -15.36 7.37
CA THR A 110 8.34 -14.29 8.11
C THR A 110 7.45 -13.47 7.19
N ALA A 111 7.92 -13.11 6.00
CA ALA A 111 7.11 -12.41 5.01
C ALA A 111 5.92 -13.27 4.57
N ALA A 112 6.10 -14.56 4.28
CA ALA A 112 5.01 -15.46 3.92
C ALA A 112 3.96 -15.57 5.05
N ALA A 113 4.39 -15.78 6.30
CA ALA A 113 3.49 -15.87 7.44
C ALA A 113 2.74 -14.55 7.69
N TRP A 114 3.43 -13.40 7.67
CA TRP A 114 2.79 -12.10 7.88
C TRP A 114 1.80 -11.75 6.77
N THR A 115 2.19 -12.01 5.52
CA THR A 115 1.34 -11.77 4.35
C THR A 115 0.09 -12.63 4.41
N ALA A 116 0.22 -13.92 4.74
CA ALA A 116 -0.92 -14.83 4.88
C ALA A 116 -1.86 -14.44 6.02
N LEU A 117 -1.31 -14.10 7.19
CA LEU A 117 -2.08 -13.60 8.34
C LEU A 117 -2.90 -12.37 7.95
N THR A 118 -2.23 -11.38 7.34
CA THR A 118 -2.85 -10.11 6.94
C THR A 118 -3.91 -10.33 5.87
N ALA A 119 -3.61 -11.15 4.85
CA ALA A 119 -4.52 -11.47 3.75
C ALA A 119 -5.81 -12.14 4.23
N ALA A 120 -5.69 -13.14 5.12
CA ALA A 120 -6.83 -13.89 5.63
C ALA A 120 -7.79 -13.03 6.46
N ILE A 121 -7.26 -12.02 7.17
CA ILE A 121 -8.07 -11.12 7.98
C ILE A 121 -8.65 -9.98 7.13
N GLY A 122 -7.84 -9.33 6.29
CA GLY A 122 -8.18 -8.11 5.55
C GLY A 122 -8.91 -8.32 4.22
N ASP A 123 -9.74 -9.34 4.07
CA ASP A 123 -10.58 -9.55 2.87
C ASP A 123 -9.82 -9.72 1.53
N ALA A 124 -8.54 -10.12 1.56
CA ALA A 124 -7.81 -10.41 0.33
C ALA A 124 -8.30 -11.72 -0.31
N HIS A 125 -8.42 -11.73 -1.63
CA HIS A 125 -8.78 -12.92 -2.40
C HIS A 125 -7.58 -13.85 -2.60
N HIS A 126 -6.39 -13.25 -2.72
CA HIS A 126 -5.13 -13.95 -2.93
C HIS A 126 -4.03 -13.38 -2.03
N ALA A 127 -3.07 -14.23 -1.69
CA ALA A 127 -1.85 -13.85 -1.00
C ALA A 127 -0.66 -14.38 -1.80
N GLU A 128 0.32 -13.51 -2.07
CA GLU A 128 1.53 -13.90 -2.76
C GLU A 128 2.63 -14.36 -1.80
N VAL A 129 3.47 -15.29 -2.26
CA VAL A 129 4.70 -15.69 -1.57
C VAL A 129 5.91 -15.31 -2.40
N ILE A 130 7.01 -14.98 -1.73
CA ILE A 130 8.26 -14.57 -2.39
C ILE A 130 8.89 -15.78 -3.08
N MET A 131 9.20 -15.62 -4.37
CA MET A 131 9.86 -16.63 -5.20
C MET A 131 11.34 -16.33 -5.46
N VAL A 132 11.78 -15.09 -5.19
CA VAL A 132 13.14 -14.59 -5.46
C VAL A 132 13.66 -13.87 -4.22
N ASP A 133 14.87 -14.21 -3.77
CA ASP A 133 15.57 -13.54 -2.68
C ASP A 133 16.87 -12.92 -3.20
N LYS A 134 16.99 -11.58 -3.11
CA LYS A 134 18.17 -10.79 -3.52
C LYS A 134 18.76 -11.19 -4.89
N ASP A 135 17.89 -11.40 -5.89
CA ASP A 135 18.22 -11.81 -7.27
C ASP A 135 18.45 -13.31 -7.52
N ARG A 136 18.19 -14.18 -6.53
CA ARG A 136 18.24 -15.64 -6.72
C ARG A 136 16.86 -16.26 -6.59
N ALA A 137 16.47 -17.04 -7.58
CA ALA A 137 15.29 -17.89 -7.50
C ALA A 137 15.42 -18.85 -6.31
N LEU A 138 14.33 -19.03 -5.58
CA LEU A 138 14.28 -20.02 -4.51
C LEU A 138 14.11 -21.43 -5.09
N GLU A 139 14.70 -22.42 -4.42
CA GLU A 139 14.49 -23.83 -4.77
C GLU A 139 13.00 -24.22 -4.63
N PRO A 140 12.46 -25.08 -5.51
CA PRO A 140 11.05 -25.51 -5.45
C PRO A 140 10.61 -26.02 -4.08
N GLU A 141 11.45 -26.80 -3.39
CA GLU A 141 11.15 -27.30 -2.04
C GLU A 141 10.96 -26.19 -1.01
N LYS A 142 11.72 -25.09 -1.13
CA LYS A 142 11.58 -23.94 -0.25
C LYS A 142 10.27 -23.21 -0.53
N ILE A 143 9.91 -23.06 -1.80
CA ILE A 143 8.64 -22.44 -2.22
C ILE A 143 7.45 -23.24 -1.67
N THR A 144 7.46 -24.56 -1.81
CA THR A 144 6.41 -25.44 -1.26
C THR A 144 6.24 -25.22 0.24
N LYS A 145 7.34 -25.17 1.00
CA LYS A 145 7.28 -24.90 2.46
C LYS A 145 6.70 -23.52 2.78
N LEU A 146 6.98 -22.49 1.96
CA LEU A 146 6.41 -21.16 2.15
C LEU A 146 4.90 -21.16 1.89
N LEU A 147 4.43 -21.89 0.86
CA LEU A 147 3.01 -22.06 0.56
C LEU A 147 2.27 -22.84 1.65
N GLU A 148 2.86 -23.92 2.17
CA GLU A 148 2.31 -24.68 3.28
C GLU A 148 2.20 -23.81 4.55
N LEU A 149 3.25 -23.06 4.86
CA LEU A 149 3.26 -22.10 5.97
C LEU A 149 2.17 -21.03 5.80
N ALA A 150 2.10 -20.40 4.63
CA ALA A 150 1.09 -19.38 4.33
C ALA A 150 -0.33 -19.95 4.47
N SER A 151 -0.58 -21.14 3.91
CA SER A 151 -1.88 -21.80 3.98
C SER A 151 -2.27 -22.13 5.42
N GLY A 152 -1.34 -22.68 6.21
CA GLY A 152 -1.59 -23.00 7.62
C GLY A 152 -1.85 -21.77 8.48
N VAL A 153 -1.06 -20.71 8.32
CA VAL A 153 -1.25 -19.45 9.05
C VAL A 153 -2.56 -18.77 8.65
N GLY A 154 -2.90 -18.73 7.36
CA GLY A 154 -4.15 -18.15 6.88
C GLY A 154 -5.38 -18.87 7.45
N ALA A 155 -5.34 -20.21 7.52
CA ALA A 155 -6.40 -21.00 8.13
C ALA A 155 -6.61 -20.65 9.62
N LEU A 156 -5.52 -20.56 10.40
CA LEU A 156 -5.59 -20.20 11.83
C LEU A 156 -6.04 -18.74 12.08
N ALA A 157 -5.71 -17.84 11.15
CA ALA A 157 -6.07 -16.43 11.24
C ALA A 157 -7.56 -16.18 10.98
N SER A 158 -8.19 -17.03 10.17
CA SER A 158 -9.56 -16.84 9.70
C SER A 158 -10.58 -16.78 10.84
N ASP A 159 -10.40 -17.59 11.90
CA ASP A 159 -11.27 -17.61 13.09
C ASP A 159 -11.22 -16.30 13.90
N GLN A 160 -10.14 -15.52 13.74
CA GLN A 160 -9.91 -14.28 14.50
C GLN A 160 -10.36 -13.03 13.73
N LYS A 161 -10.77 -13.20 12.47
CA LYS A 161 -11.08 -12.10 11.54
C LYS A 161 -12.02 -11.06 12.15
N THR A 162 -13.18 -11.48 12.64
CA THR A 162 -14.20 -10.56 13.17
C THR A 162 -13.68 -9.69 14.32
N ALA A 163 -12.94 -10.29 15.26
CA ALA A 163 -12.43 -9.57 16.42
C ALA A 163 -11.33 -8.57 16.02
N ILE A 164 -10.43 -8.96 15.13
CA ILE A 164 -9.34 -8.10 14.66
C ILE A 164 -9.89 -6.95 13.78
N MET A 165 -10.87 -7.25 12.93
CA MET A 165 -11.52 -6.23 12.09
C MET A 165 -12.28 -5.20 12.93
N ALA A 166 -12.95 -5.61 14.00
CA ALA A 166 -13.57 -4.68 14.94
C ALA A 166 -12.53 -3.77 15.61
N ALA A 167 -11.37 -4.31 15.98
CA ALA A 167 -10.26 -3.52 16.54
C ALA A 167 -9.62 -2.56 15.51
N ALA A 168 -9.76 -2.84 14.22
CA ALA A 168 -9.23 -2.04 13.12
C ALA A 168 -10.22 -0.97 12.59
N SER A 169 -11.44 -0.87 13.13
CA SER A 169 -12.51 0.00 12.59
C SER A 169 -12.11 1.47 12.47
N GLN A 170 -11.48 2.05 13.50
CA GLN A 170 -11.04 3.45 13.46
C GLN A 170 -10.00 3.69 12.35
N GLU A 171 -9.11 2.72 12.14
CA GLU A 171 -8.08 2.81 11.12
C GLU A 171 -8.68 2.66 9.71
N GLN A 172 -9.75 1.87 9.54
CA GLN A 172 -10.51 1.78 8.29
C GLN A 172 -11.15 3.12 7.92
N GLU A 173 -11.82 3.77 8.88
CA GLU A 173 -12.44 5.09 8.68
C GLU A 173 -11.39 6.13 8.26
N LEU A 174 -10.25 6.15 8.95
CA LEU A 174 -9.15 7.05 8.65
C LEU A 174 -8.58 6.83 7.25
N ILE A 175 -8.23 5.58 6.91
CA ILE A 175 -7.64 5.23 5.61
C ILE A 175 -8.62 5.52 4.47
N ARG A 176 -9.92 5.26 4.66
CA ARG A 176 -10.96 5.57 3.69
C ARG A 176 -11.02 7.07 3.41
N GLU A 177 -11.14 7.88 4.46
CA GLU A 177 -11.26 9.33 4.30
C GLU A 177 -10.01 9.94 3.64
N GLU A 178 -8.81 9.43 3.99
CA GLU A 178 -7.57 9.80 3.31
C GLU A 178 -7.59 9.45 1.82
N ALA A 179 -7.95 8.20 1.49
CA ALA A 179 -7.95 7.72 0.12
C ALA A 179 -8.98 8.46 -0.73
N ASP A 180 -10.21 8.59 -0.23
CA ASP A 180 -11.30 9.28 -0.91
C ASP A 180 -10.96 10.75 -1.15
N SER A 181 -10.36 11.44 -0.16
CA SER A 181 -9.92 12.82 -0.32
C SER A 181 -8.93 13.00 -1.49
N ILE A 182 -7.96 12.09 -1.62
CA ILE A 182 -6.95 12.12 -2.68
C ILE A 182 -7.58 11.76 -4.03
N ILE A 183 -8.37 10.68 -4.09
CA ILE A 183 -9.04 10.22 -5.31
C ILE A 183 -9.97 11.31 -5.85
N ASN A 184 -10.82 11.87 -4.99
CA ASN A 184 -11.78 12.90 -5.37
C ASN A 184 -11.10 14.16 -5.89
N ARG A 185 -9.98 14.57 -5.27
CA ARG A 185 -9.22 15.72 -5.73
C ARG A 185 -8.60 15.51 -7.12
N VAL A 186 -8.05 14.32 -7.38
CA VAL A 186 -7.53 13.98 -8.71
C VAL A 186 -8.66 13.99 -9.74
N LEU A 187 -9.82 13.42 -9.42
CA LEU A 187 -10.98 13.41 -10.30
C LEU A 187 -11.53 14.83 -10.56
N GLU A 188 -11.62 15.67 -9.53
CA GLU A 188 -12.06 17.07 -9.64
C GLU A 188 -11.16 17.84 -10.62
N LEU A 189 -9.83 17.77 -10.41
CA LEU A 189 -8.85 18.41 -11.27
C LEU A 189 -8.91 17.87 -12.71
N GLY A 190 -9.27 16.61 -12.88
CA GLY A 190 -9.39 15.94 -14.18
C GLY A 190 -10.77 16.00 -14.82
N GLN A 191 -11.76 16.67 -14.21
CA GLN A 191 -13.17 16.65 -14.67
C GLN A 191 -13.70 15.21 -14.86
N GLY A 192 -13.38 14.33 -13.89
CA GLY A 192 -13.70 12.91 -13.91
C GLY A 192 -12.67 12.02 -14.62
N GLN A 193 -11.73 12.59 -15.38
CA GLN A 193 -10.68 11.84 -16.07
C GLN A 193 -9.39 11.77 -15.26
N VAL A 194 -9.04 10.58 -14.78
CA VAL A 194 -7.84 10.37 -13.95
C VAL A 194 -6.56 10.85 -14.64
N ALA A 195 -6.37 10.54 -15.92
CA ALA A 195 -5.17 10.92 -16.66
C ALA A 195 -4.92 12.43 -16.67
N MET A 196 -5.97 13.24 -16.88
CA MET A 196 -5.88 14.70 -16.85
C MET A 196 -5.68 15.24 -15.43
N GLY A 197 -6.28 14.58 -14.44
CA GLY A 197 -6.18 14.96 -13.03
C GLY A 197 -4.80 14.74 -12.43
N LEU A 198 -4.13 13.64 -12.81
CA LEU A 198 -2.83 13.25 -12.25
C LEU A 198 -1.75 14.32 -12.47
N GLU A 199 -1.60 14.83 -13.69
CA GLU A 199 -0.58 15.85 -14.00
C GLU A 199 -0.79 17.12 -13.15
N ARG A 200 -2.05 17.55 -13.02
CA ARG A 200 -2.43 18.74 -12.24
C ARG A 200 -2.19 18.52 -10.76
N ALA A 201 -2.58 17.36 -10.23
CA ALA A 201 -2.45 17.01 -8.82
C ALA A 201 -0.97 16.85 -8.40
N LEU A 202 -0.14 16.25 -9.26
CA LEU A 202 1.31 16.17 -9.03
C LEU A 202 1.96 17.55 -9.04
N THR A 203 1.52 18.43 -9.94
CA THR A 203 2.06 19.80 -10.07
C THR A 203 1.70 20.67 -8.87
N ASP A 204 0.44 20.66 -8.43
CA ASP A 204 0.00 21.47 -7.27
C ASP A 204 0.35 20.81 -5.92
N GLY A 205 0.72 19.53 -5.92
CA GLY A 205 1.11 18.76 -4.73
C GLY A 205 -0.07 18.14 -3.99
N SER A 206 -1.29 18.22 -4.54
CA SER A 206 -2.44 17.50 -4.01
C SER A 206 -2.39 15.99 -4.27
N LEU A 207 -1.43 15.54 -5.07
CA LEU A 207 -0.89 14.18 -5.06
C LEU A 207 0.63 14.26 -4.95
N ASP A 208 1.21 13.66 -3.90
CA ASP A 208 2.64 13.69 -3.65
C ASP A 208 3.09 12.38 -3.00
N ILE A 209 4.21 11.85 -3.45
CA ILE A 209 4.68 10.50 -3.10
C ILE A 209 6.01 10.66 -2.35
N PRO A 210 6.11 10.15 -1.11
CA PRO A 210 7.33 10.29 -0.32
C PRO A 210 8.50 9.58 -1.03
N LEU A 211 9.67 10.24 -1.04
CA LEU A 211 10.93 9.70 -1.59
C LEU A 211 10.88 9.32 -3.09
N ALA A 212 9.98 9.94 -3.87
CA ALA A 212 9.88 9.70 -5.31
C ALA A 212 11.12 10.23 -6.09
N ALA A 213 11.87 9.32 -6.70
CA ALA A 213 13.13 9.65 -7.39
C ALA A 213 12.96 10.34 -8.76
N ALA A 214 11.75 10.32 -9.35
CA ALA A 214 11.51 10.78 -10.72
C ALA A 214 11.47 12.31 -10.87
N GLY A 215 11.51 13.08 -9.77
CA GLY A 215 11.43 14.55 -9.81
C GLY A 215 10.08 15.11 -10.30
N LEU A 216 9.04 14.28 -10.32
CA LEU A 216 7.67 14.68 -10.70
C LEU A 216 6.84 15.17 -9.51
N CYS A 217 7.14 14.64 -8.33
CA CYS A 217 6.46 14.96 -7.08
C CYS A 217 7.13 16.17 -6.42
N ARG A 218 6.37 16.96 -5.65
CA ARG A 218 6.94 18.09 -4.89
C ARG A 218 7.86 17.62 -3.77
N GLY A 219 7.71 16.38 -3.30
CA GLY A 219 8.58 15.80 -2.27
C GLY A 219 8.37 16.42 -0.89
N GLN A 220 7.17 16.92 -0.61
CA GLN A 220 6.78 17.54 0.66
C GLN A 220 6.21 16.49 1.62
N VAL A 221 5.59 15.43 1.11
CA VAL A 221 5.05 14.35 1.93
C VAL A 221 6.18 13.58 2.60
N LEU A 222 6.10 13.51 3.93
CA LEU A 222 6.99 12.73 4.78
C LEU A 222 6.17 12.00 5.84
N SER A 223 6.63 10.82 6.21
CA SER A 223 5.94 9.93 7.13
C SER A 223 6.92 9.30 8.11
N ALA A 224 6.38 8.88 9.25
CA ALA A 224 7.08 8.12 10.27
C ALA A 224 6.08 7.18 10.94
N ARG A 225 6.58 6.25 11.74
CA ARG A 225 5.72 5.36 12.52
C ARG A 225 5.30 6.02 13.84
N ASP A 226 4.10 5.73 14.31
CA ASP A 226 3.72 6.04 15.69
C ASP A 226 4.33 5.04 16.69
N ALA A 227 3.96 5.16 17.97
CA ALA A 227 4.51 4.33 19.04
C ALA A 227 4.23 2.82 18.87
N THR A 228 3.13 2.49 18.18
CA THR A 228 2.67 1.12 17.90
C THR A 228 3.28 0.55 16.62
N GLY A 229 3.75 1.42 15.73
CA GLY A 229 4.39 1.05 14.48
C GLY A 229 3.53 1.29 13.25
N ALA A 230 2.32 1.84 13.40
CA ALA A 230 1.51 2.27 12.27
C ALA A 230 2.11 3.52 11.62
N ILE A 231 2.04 3.61 10.29
CA ILE A 231 2.61 4.72 9.52
C ILE A 231 1.64 5.90 9.59
N ARG A 232 2.19 7.08 9.85
CA ARG A 232 1.48 8.36 10.00
C ARG A 232 2.13 9.45 9.15
N PHE A 233 1.34 10.44 8.74
CA PHE A 233 1.87 11.63 8.07
C PHE A 233 2.63 12.51 9.08
N LEU A 234 3.95 12.62 8.89
CA LEU A 234 4.80 13.57 9.62
C LEU A 234 4.67 14.97 9.00
N ASP A 235 4.66 15.02 7.67
CA ASP A 235 4.26 16.16 6.86
C ASP A 235 3.38 15.65 5.72
N SER A 236 2.19 16.23 5.56
CA SER A 236 1.26 15.85 4.48
C SER A 236 1.41 16.73 3.25
N GLY A 237 2.25 17.76 3.30
CA GLY A 237 2.37 18.75 2.23
C GLY A 237 1.01 19.32 1.83
N ASN A 238 0.78 19.33 0.52
CA ASN A 238 -0.48 19.80 -0.07
C ASN A 238 -1.52 18.69 -0.27
N LEU A 239 -1.33 17.49 0.28
CA LEU A 239 -2.35 16.44 0.20
C LEU A 239 -3.69 16.96 0.77
N PRO A 240 -4.81 16.68 0.10
CA PRO A 240 -6.13 17.25 0.39
C PRO A 240 -6.79 16.58 1.61
N LEU A 241 -6.01 16.18 2.62
CA LEU A 241 -6.54 15.52 3.81
C LEU A 241 -7.32 16.51 4.70
N PRO A 242 -8.43 16.09 5.33
CA PRO A 242 -9.13 16.88 6.34
C PRO A 242 -8.20 17.32 7.46
N LYS A 243 -8.50 18.50 8.03
CA LYS A 243 -7.64 19.11 9.06
C LYS A 243 -7.57 18.22 10.32
N GLU A 244 -8.69 17.61 10.67
CA GLU A 244 -8.85 16.73 11.82
C GLU A 244 -7.96 15.49 11.68
N ILE A 245 -7.88 14.93 10.46
CA ILE A 245 -7.01 13.79 10.14
C ILE A 245 -5.54 14.20 10.24
N LYS A 246 -5.17 15.35 9.68
CA LYS A 246 -3.78 15.88 9.79
C LYS A 246 -3.36 16.07 11.24
N GLU A 247 -4.24 16.60 12.09
CA GLU A 247 -3.97 16.77 13.51
C GLU A 247 -3.85 15.43 14.25
N TRP A 248 -4.71 14.47 13.92
CA TRP A 248 -4.65 13.13 14.50
C TRP A 248 -3.31 12.44 14.22
N HIS A 249 -2.82 12.46 12.98
CA HIS A 249 -1.49 11.92 12.63
C HIS A 249 -0.37 12.59 13.44
N ARG A 250 -0.44 13.92 13.56
CA ARG A 250 0.54 14.70 14.33
C ARG A 250 0.51 14.32 15.81
N GLN A 251 -0.67 14.10 16.38
CA GLN A 251 -0.82 13.66 17.76
C GLN A 251 -0.19 12.29 18.00
N GLN A 252 -0.50 11.28 17.16
CA GLN A 252 0.07 9.93 17.30
C GLN A 252 1.60 9.93 17.26
N LEU A 253 2.19 10.77 16.40
CA LEU A 253 3.64 10.94 16.32
C LEU A 253 4.21 11.70 17.53
N ALA A 254 3.48 12.71 18.04
CA ALA A 254 3.89 13.49 19.20
C ALA A 254 3.92 12.62 20.48
N GLU A 255 2.97 11.70 20.63
CA GLU A 255 2.95 10.72 21.72
C GLU A 255 4.20 9.82 21.71
N ARG A 256 4.60 9.32 20.53
CA ARG A 256 5.87 8.59 20.37
C ARG A 256 7.07 9.46 20.73
N ALA A 257 7.14 10.68 20.19
CA ALA A 257 8.26 11.59 20.42
C ALA A 257 8.43 11.92 21.93
N TYR A 258 7.32 12.14 22.63
CA TYR A 258 7.28 12.34 24.07
C TYR A 258 7.80 11.11 24.83
N ALA A 259 7.31 9.92 24.49
CA ALA A 259 7.74 8.68 25.13
C ALA A 259 9.23 8.36 24.92
N GLU A 260 9.80 8.75 23.78
CA GLU A 260 11.20 8.55 23.43
C GLU A 260 12.12 9.70 23.89
N GLY A 261 11.57 10.73 24.55
CA GLY A 261 12.34 11.89 25.02
C GLY A 261 13.08 12.61 23.89
N ARG A 262 12.44 12.76 22.72
CA ARG A 262 13.00 13.44 21.54
C ARG A 262 12.00 14.40 20.90
N GLN A 263 12.50 15.29 20.05
CA GLN A 263 11.65 16.14 19.23
C GLN A 263 11.05 15.34 18.08
N LEU A 264 9.78 15.61 17.78
CA LEU A 264 9.10 15.13 16.58
C LEU A 264 9.80 15.73 15.35
N GLY A 265 10.19 14.87 14.40
CA GLY A 265 10.85 15.32 13.19
C GLY A 265 11.45 14.21 12.33
N VAL A 266 12.22 14.63 11.32
CA VAL A 266 12.78 13.77 10.26
C VAL A 266 13.64 12.62 10.80
N SER A 267 14.29 12.79 11.96
CA SER A 267 15.07 11.72 12.59
C SER A 267 14.23 10.46 12.86
N MET A 268 12.94 10.61 13.19
CA MET A 268 12.03 9.47 13.38
C MET A 268 11.88 8.66 12.09
N ALA A 269 11.69 9.34 10.95
CA ALA A 269 11.57 8.70 9.64
C ALA A 269 12.87 7.98 9.26
N ILE A 270 14.02 8.60 9.50
CA ILE A 270 15.34 8.00 9.26
C ILE A 270 15.50 6.72 10.09
N ASP A 271 15.20 6.77 11.39
CA ASP A 271 15.33 5.60 12.25
C ASP A 271 14.39 4.46 11.82
N ASP A 272 13.18 4.79 11.37
CA ASP A 272 12.20 3.81 10.89
C ASP A 272 12.62 3.15 9.57
N ILE A 273 13.31 3.86 8.68
CA ILE A 273 13.91 3.26 7.48
C ILE A 273 14.93 2.18 7.85
N TYR A 274 15.73 2.42 8.90
CA TYR A 274 16.74 1.47 9.37
C TYR A 274 16.20 0.42 10.35
N ALA A 275 14.97 0.55 10.86
CA ALA A 275 14.43 -0.32 11.91
C ALA A 275 14.43 -1.79 11.51
N PHE A 276 14.05 -2.10 10.28
CA PHE A 276 14.04 -3.49 9.79
C PHE A 276 15.42 -4.13 9.79
N SER A 277 16.46 -3.40 9.42
CA SER A 277 17.84 -3.92 9.51
C SER A 277 18.28 -4.27 10.94
N LYS A 278 17.61 -3.67 11.94
CA LYS A 278 17.80 -3.90 13.38
C LYS A 278 16.81 -4.94 13.94
N GLY A 279 15.94 -5.51 13.10
CA GLY A 279 14.96 -6.54 13.50
C GLY A 279 13.73 -6.01 14.22
N THR A 280 13.44 -4.71 14.15
CA THR A 280 12.25 -4.09 14.76
C THR A 280 11.40 -3.38 13.72
N LEU A 281 10.10 -3.21 14.02
CA LEU A 281 9.20 -2.44 13.17
C LEU A 281 9.42 -0.92 13.33
N VAL A 282 9.71 -0.49 14.57
CA VAL A 282 9.85 0.92 14.96
C VAL A 282 11.31 1.23 15.28
N GLY A 283 11.84 2.31 14.70
CA GLY A 283 13.17 2.83 14.93
C GLY A 283 13.22 3.64 16.23
N ARG A 284 13.19 2.95 17.37
CA ARG A 284 13.26 3.60 18.68
C ARG A 284 14.68 4.11 18.95
N LYS A 285 14.75 5.20 19.73
CA LYS A 285 16.00 5.79 20.22
C LYS A 285 16.71 4.88 21.21
#